data_AF-A0A2H0QQ78-F1
#
_entry.id   AF-A0A2H0QQ78-F1
#
_cell.length_a   1.000
_cell.length_b   1.000
_cell.length_c   1.000
_cell.angle_alpha   90.00
_cell.angle_beta   90.00
_cell.angle_gamma   90.00
#
_symmetry.space_group_name_H-M   'P 1'
#
loop_
_entity.id
_entity.type
_entity.pdbx_description
1 polymer ?
#
loop_
_entity_poly.entity_id
_entity_poly.type
_entity_poly.pdbx_seq_one_letter_code
_entity_poly.pdbx_strand_id
1 'polypeptide(L)'
;MILLNSMEPMNLLIICLLFFNVLFIGIALFLVYQLFKKNSSSSSKESLPEPEAPKSPVAEVLDREPLKYVCAFHPDRDPVGVCAICEAACCESCLREWEHLNFCSDHIKLYAAHKWEPITNERTTANSPEASSYIYEFKKNIWSQGVPSFIVTHYRIEIESDIVESYVQLFVKLEDKVALSSMILQKKGAQKLPSH
;
A
#
# COMPACT_ATOMS: atom_id res chain seq x y z
N MET A 1 58.60 -20.03 1.95
CA MET A 1 58.27 -20.20 0.52
C MET A 1 58.79 -21.53 -0.01
N ILE A 2 58.58 -22.65 0.71
CA ILE A 2 59.09 -24.00 0.34
C ILE A 2 58.00 -25.09 0.49
N LEU A 3 56.83 -24.80 1.07
CA LEU A 3 55.77 -25.81 1.30
C LEU A 3 54.68 -25.86 0.20
N LEU A 4 54.76 -25.05 -0.85
CA LEU A 4 53.73 -25.01 -1.91
C LEU A 4 53.98 -25.98 -3.08
N ASN A 5 55.11 -26.69 -3.10
CA ASN A 5 55.51 -27.51 -4.27
C ASN A 5 55.12 -29.00 -4.17
N SER A 6 54.42 -29.44 -3.12
CA SER A 6 53.99 -30.85 -2.98
C SER A 6 52.48 -31.03 -2.79
N MET A 7 51.68 -29.97 -2.91
CA MET A 7 50.22 -30.11 -2.90
C MET A 7 49.72 -30.47 -4.28
N GLU A 8 49.10 -31.64 -4.41
CA GLU A 8 48.45 -32.07 -5.65
C GLU A 8 47.46 -31.00 -6.15
N PRO A 9 47.37 -30.74 -7.46
CA PRO A 9 46.54 -29.67 -8.02
C PRO A 9 45.06 -29.80 -7.64
N MET A 10 44.59 -31.01 -7.34
CA MET A 10 43.25 -31.30 -6.81
C MET A 10 43.01 -30.69 -5.43
N ASN A 11 43.99 -30.76 -4.53
CA ASN A 11 43.89 -30.22 -3.18
C ASN A 11 43.90 -28.68 -3.19
N LEU A 12 44.67 -28.08 -4.11
CA LEU A 12 44.64 -26.63 -4.32
C LEU A 12 43.24 -26.15 -4.74
N LEU A 13 42.62 -26.86 -5.68
CA LEU A 13 41.28 -26.54 -6.18
C LEU A 13 40.21 -26.64 -5.08
N ILE A 14 40.26 -27.67 -4.24
CA ILE A 14 39.34 -27.84 -3.11
C ILE A 14 39.49 -26.68 -2.11
N ILE A 15 40.73 -26.29 -1.78
CA ILE A 15 41.00 -25.18 -0.86
C ILE A 15 40.48 -23.85 -1.43
N CYS A 16 40.70 -23.60 -2.72
CA CYS A 16 40.15 -22.42 -3.40
C CYS A 16 38.62 -22.39 -3.32
N LEU A 17 37.95 -23.51 -3.60
CA LEU A 17 36.48 -23.59 -3.53
C LEU A 17 35.95 -23.34 -2.11
N LEU A 18 36.60 -23.90 -1.09
CA LEU A 18 36.21 -23.66 0.30
C LEU A 18 36.38 -22.18 0.67
N PHE A 19 37.47 -21.55 0.25
CA PHE A 19 37.71 -20.13 0.47
C PHE A 19 36.62 -19.25 -0.17
N PHE A 20 36.24 -19.53 -1.43
CA PHE A 20 35.15 -18.81 -2.09
C PHE A 20 33.81 -18.98 -1.37
N ASN A 21 33.47 -20.19 -0.91
CA ASN A 21 32.23 -20.42 -0.17
C ASN A 21 32.17 -19.61 1.13
N VAL A 22 33.26 -19.59 1.90
CA VAL A 22 33.34 -18.78 3.13
C VAL A 22 33.21 -17.29 2.81
N LEU A 23 33.85 -16.82 1.73
CA LEU A 23 33.74 -15.45 1.26
C LEU A 23 32.28 -15.08 0.88
N PHE A 24 31.59 -15.94 0.13
CA PHE A 24 30.19 -15.73 -0.25
C PHE A 24 29.26 -15.67 0.97
N ILE A 25 29.45 -16.57 1.94
CA ILE A 25 28.68 -16.55 3.19
C ILE A 25 28.92 -15.25 3.95
N GLY A 26 30.17 -14.79 4.03
CA GLY A 26 30.52 -13.51 4.66
C GLY A 26 29.84 -12.31 3.99
N ILE A 27 29.82 -12.26 2.66
CA ILE A 27 29.15 -11.20 1.90
C ILE A 27 27.63 -11.25 2.13
N ALA A 28 27.02 -12.44 2.09
CA ALA A 28 25.59 -12.60 2.32
C ALA A 28 25.18 -12.11 3.72
N LEU A 29 25.93 -12.50 4.76
CA LEU A 29 25.71 -12.04 6.13
C LEU A 29 25.90 -10.53 6.28
N PHE A 30 26.90 -9.96 5.60
CA PHE A 30 27.14 -8.52 5.58
C PHE A 30 25.98 -7.75 4.92
N LEU A 31 25.44 -8.24 3.80
CA LEU A 31 24.30 -7.63 3.11
C LEU A 31 23.03 -7.69 3.97
N VAL A 32 22.76 -8.84 4.62
CA VAL A 32 21.64 -8.96 5.56
C VAL A 32 21.81 -7.97 6.71
N TYR A 33 23.01 -7.88 7.30
CA TYR A 33 23.29 -6.90 8.35
C TYR A 33 23.07 -5.45 7.90
N GLN A 34 23.51 -5.08 6.69
CA GLN A 34 23.27 -3.75 6.11
C GLN A 34 21.78 -3.44 5.94
N LEU A 35 20.98 -4.43 5.49
CA LEU A 35 19.52 -4.26 5.37
C LEU A 35 18.86 -4.07 6.73
N PHE A 36 19.24 -4.86 7.74
CA PHE A 36 18.73 -4.70 9.10
C PHE A 36 19.16 -3.36 9.73
N LYS A 37 20.40 -2.92 9.52
CA LYS A 37 20.88 -1.63 10.02
C LYS A 37 20.14 -0.47 9.36
N LYS A 38 19.90 -0.53 8.04
CA LYS A 38 19.20 0.52 7.30
C LYS A 38 17.73 0.67 7.74
N ASN A 39 17.11 -0.41 8.23
CA ASN A 39 15.75 -0.37 8.79
C ASN A 39 15.68 0.21 10.23
N SER A 40 16.81 0.44 10.90
CA SER A 40 16.86 0.93 12.29
C SER A 40 17.19 2.42 12.44
N SER A 41 17.47 3.14 11.34
CA SER A 41 17.91 4.54 11.37
C SER A 41 17.19 5.48 10.40
N SER A 42 15.95 5.19 10.01
CA SER A 42 15.10 6.12 9.25
C SER A 42 13.78 6.39 9.96
N SER A 43 13.87 6.96 11.15
CA SER A 43 12.86 7.86 11.70
C SER A 43 13.56 9.16 12.06
N SER A 44 13.76 10.01 11.05
CA SER A 44 14.06 11.42 11.25
C SER A 44 13.30 12.18 10.19
N LYS A 45 12.33 12.94 10.70
CA LYS A 45 11.46 13.89 10.01
C LYS A 45 12.29 14.81 9.15
N GLU A 46 12.01 14.86 7.86
CA GLU A 46 12.37 16.00 7.01
C GLU A 46 11.06 16.75 6.73
N SER A 47 10.82 17.76 7.57
CA SER A 47 9.76 18.74 7.40
C SER A 47 10.14 19.68 6.25
N LEU A 48 9.45 19.57 5.12
CA LEU A 48 9.41 20.63 4.12
C LEU A 48 8.65 21.84 4.69
N PRO A 49 9.06 23.07 4.34
CA PRO A 49 8.37 24.28 4.77
C PRO A 49 6.98 24.36 4.11
N GLU A 50 5.97 24.45 4.96
CA GLU A 50 4.57 24.68 4.63
C GLU A 50 4.41 26.08 3.98
N PRO A 51 3.85 26.20 2.76
CA PRO A 51 3.44 27.48 2.23
C PRO A 51 2.19 27.95 2.98
N GLU A 52 2.26 29.14 3.57
CA GLU A 52 1.17 29.78 4.31
C GLU A 52 -0.11 29.87 3.46
N ALA A 53 -1.09 29.02 3.76
CA ALA A 53 -2.42 29.10 3.18
C ALA A 53 -3.28 30.15 3.91
N PRO A 54 -4.17 30.90 3.22
CA PRO A 54 -4.92 32.01 3.79
C PRO A 54 -5.95 31.52 4.81
N LYS A 55 -6.04 32.26 5.93
CA LYS A 55 -7.00 32.06 7.03
C LYS A 55 -8.44 32.00 6.49
N SER A 56 -9.06 30.81 6.54
CA SER A 56 -10.52 30.65 6.40
C SER A 56 -11.16 30.60 7.79
N PRO A 57 -12.22 31.39 8.07
CA PRO A 57 -12.90 31.41 9.35
C PRO A 57 -14.04 30.39 9.36
N VAL A 58 -13.76 29.15 9.76
CA VAL A 58 -14.81 28.22 10.22
C VAL A 58 -14.29 27.43 11.42
N ALA A 59 -14.15 28.13 12.54
CA ALA A 59 -13.92 27.52 13.83
C ALA A 59 -15.24 27.54 14.61
N GLU A 60 -16.16 26.62 14.30
CA GLU A 60 -17.25 26.25 15.21
C GLU A 60 -17.98 24.99 14.72
N VAL A 61 -17.43 23.78 14.95
CA VAL A 61 -18.25 22.55 15.00
C VAL A 61 -17.56 21.50 15.89
N LEU A 62 -18.23 21.19 17.01
CA LEU A 62 -18.22 19.94 17.81
C LEU A 62 -17.13 19.72 18.88
N ASP A 63 -17.47 20.11 20.12
CA ASP A 63 -17.24 19.31 21.33
C ASP A 63 -17.89 17.92 21.17
N ARG A 64 -17.22 16.99 20.48
CA ARG A 64 -17.47 15.56 20.63
C ARG A 64 -16.38 15.00 21.52
N GLU A 65 -16.78 14.25 22.56
CA GLU A 65 -15.87 13.36 23.27
C GLU A 65 -14.99 12.64 22.23
N PRO A 66 -13.67 12.53 22.46
CA PRO A 66 -12.79 11.88 21.50
C PRO A 66 -13.31 10.45 21.31
N LEU A 67 -13.96 10.20 20.16
CA LEU A 67 -14.34 8.87 19.73
C LEU A 67 -13.03 8.09 19.72
N LYS A 68 -12.84 7.22 20.72
CA LYS A 68 -11.61 6.48 20.92
C LYS A 68 -11.49 5.53 19.73
N TYR A 69 -10.75 5.97 18.71
CA TYR A 69 -10.50 5.22 17.50
C TYR A 69 -9.48 4.14 17.86
N VAL A 70 -9.97 2.94 18.20
CA VAL A 70 -9.16 1.80 18.66
C VAL A 70 -8.97 0.78 17.55
N CYS A 71 -7.94 -0.05 17.66
CA CYS A 71 -7.75 -1.18 16.76
C CYS A 71 -8.93 -2.16 16.83
N ALA A 72 -9.46 -2.55 15.66
CA ALA A 72 -10.61 -3.46 15.54
C ALA A 72 -10.39 -4.84 16.16
N PHE A 73 -9.13 -5.25 16.34
CA PHE A 73 -8.74 -6.55 16.89
C PHE A 73 -8.18 -6.45 18.32
N HIS A 74 -7.78 -5.25 18.76
CA HIS A 74 -7.13 -5.01 20.04
C HIS A 74 -7.65 -3.68 20.62
N PRO A 75 -8.73 -3.71 21.43
CA PRO A 75 -9.35 -2.49 21.97
C PRO A 75 -8.44 -1.66 22.87
N ASP A 76 -7.33 -2.25 23.34
CA ASP A 76 -6.31 -1.65 24.18
C ASP A 76 -5.22 -0.90 23.39
N ARG A 77 -5.23 -0.97 22.06
CA ARG A 77 -4.18 -0.40 21.20
C ARG A 77 -4.70 0.64 20.23
N ASP A 78 -3.88 1.65 20.02
CA ASP A 78 -4.12 2.68 19.01
C ASP A 78 -3.85 2.12 17.59
N PRO A 79 -4.68 2.47 16.61
CA PRO A 79 -4.50 2.08 15.23
C PRO A 79 -3.44 2.95 14.54
N VAL A 80 -2.67 2.34 13.65
CA VAL A 80 -1.63 3.01 12.84
C VAL A 80 -2.03 3.14 11.37
N GLY A 81 -3.12 2.48 10.96
CA GLY A 81 -3.63 2.53 9.60
C GLY A 81 -4.91 1.71 9.44
N VAL A 82 -5.35 1.56 8.19
CA VAL A 82 -6.59 0.86 7.83
C VAL A 82 -6.31 -0.25 6.83
N CYS A 83 -7.10 -1.32 6.88
CA CYS A 83 -7.04 -2.37 5.87
C CYS A 83 -7.66 -1.90 4.54
N ALA A 84 -6.98 -2.11 3.42
CA ALA A 84 -7.43 -1.71 2.09
C ALA A 84 -8.73 -2.39 1.64
N ILE A 85 -9.00 -3.61 2.13
CA ILE A 85 -10.21 -4.40 1.79
C ILE A 85 -11.38 -4.03 2.70
N CYS A 86 -11.25 -4.23 4.02
CA CYS A 86 -12.37 -4.04 4.95
C CYS A 86 -12.43 -2.68 5.66
N GLU A 87 -11.44 -1.81 5.45
CA GLU A 87 -11.36 -0.46 6.05
C GLU A 87 -11.31 -0.43 7.58
N ALA A 88 -11.08 -1.59 8.22
CA ALA A 88 -10.94 -1.68 9.66
C ALA A 88 -9.64 -1.01 10.13
N ALA A 89 -9.74 -0.21 11.19
CA ALA A 89 -8.61 0.39 11.90
C ALA A 89 -7.74 -0.70 12.54
N CYS A 90 -6.44 -0.72 12.27
CA CYS A 90 -5.53 -1.76 12.75
C CYS A 90 -4.32 -1.15 13.45
N CYS A 91 -3.92 -1.73 14.58
CA CYS A 91 -2.62 -1.44 15.21
C CYS A 91 -1.46 -2.06 14.40
N GLU A 92 -0.24 -1.67 14.74
CA GLU A 92 1.00 -2.09 14.06
C GLU A 92 1.17 -3.62 13.99
N SER A 93 0.74 -4.36 15.03
CA SER A 93 0.84 -5.82 15.02
C SER A 93 -0.17 -6.49 14.09
N CYS A 94 -1.29 -5.85 13.81
CA CYS A 94 -2.38 -6.37 12.97
C CYS A 94 -2.26 -5.96 11.50
N LEU A 95 -1.61 -4.84 11.24
CA LEU A 95 -1.44 -4.29 9.89
C LEU A 95 -0.18 -4.86 9.24
N ARG A 96 -0.29 -5.25 7.97
CA ARG A 96 0.82 -5.73 7.15
C ARG A 96 0.80 -4.98 5.82
N GLU A 97 1.94 -4.44 5.44
CA GLU A 97 2.12 -3.83 4.12
C GLU A 97 2.50 -4.90 3.09
N TRP A 98 1.86 -4.86 1.92
CA TRP A 98 2.20 -5.64 0.75
C TRP A 98 1.88 -4.83 -0.51
N GLU A 99 2.86 -4.66 -1.40
CA GLU A 99 2.69 -3.87 -2.64
C GLU A 99 2.11 -2.46 -2.39
N HIS A 100 2.61 -1.76 -1.36
CA HIS A 100 2.14 -0.43 -0.93
C HIS A 100 0.69 -0.37 -0.45
N LEU A 101 0.07 -1.53 -0.21
CA LEU A 101 -1.26 -1.65 0.37
C LEU A 101 -1.17 -2.24 1.77
N ASN A 102 -2.03 -1.75 2.65
CA ASN A 102 -2.10 -2.20 4.04
C ASN A 102 -3.25 -3.18 4.23
N PHE A 103 -3.00 -4.32 4.85
CA PHE A 103 -4.00 -5.36 5.07
C PHE A 103 -4.03 -5.82 6.53
N CYS A 104 -5.20 -6.22 7.02
CA CYS A 104 -5.27 -6.98 8.27
C CYS A 104 -4.83 -8.45 8.05
N SER A 105 -4.63 -9.19 9.14
CA SER A 105 -4.18 -10.59 9.14
C SER A 105 -5.03 -11.53 8.28
N ASP A 106 -6.32 -11.26 8.15
CA ASP A 106 -7.24 -12.12 7.42
C ASP A 106 -7.22 -11.78 5.92
N HIS A 107 -7.25 -10.49 5.61
CA HIS A 107 -7.33 -10.02 4.23
C HIS A 107 -6.00 -10.08 3.47
N ILE A 108 -4.85 -10.13 4.14
CA ILE A 108 -3.57 -10.36 3.45
C ILE A 108 -3.52 -11.75 2.80
N LYS A 109 -4.10 -12.76 3.46
CA LYS A 109 -4.19 -14.12 2.91
C LYS A 109 -5.14 -14.16 1.71
N LEU A 110 -6.27 -13.47 1.84
CA LEU A 110 -7.23 -13.32 0.74
C LEU A 110 -6.59 -12.63 -0.46
N TYR A 111 -5.82 -11.56 -0.23
CA TYR A 111 -5.11 -10.86 -1.30
C TYR A 111 -4.15 -11.79 -2.03
N ALA A 112 -3.30 -12.52 -1.30
CA ALA A 112 -2.30 -13.42 -1.87
C ALA A 112 -2.91 -14.64 -2.60
N ALA A 113 -4.13 -15.07 -2.23
CA ALA A 113 -4.78 -16.25 -2.79
C ALA A 113 -5.48 -16.00 -4.14
N HIS A 114 -5.72 -14.73 -4.51
CA HIS A 114 -6.50 -14.38 -5.70
C HIS A 114 -5.72 -13.45 -6.63
N LYS A 115 -6.09 -13.47 -7.91
CA LYS A 115 -5.68 -12.46 -8.88
C LYS A 115 -6.67 -11.30 -8.84
N TRP A 116 -6.14 -10.08 -8.89
CA TRP A 116 -6.90 -8.84 -8.79
C TRP A 116 -6.76 -8.03 -10.06
N GLU A 117 -7.87 -7.44 -10.51
CA GLU A 117 -7.93 -6.68 -11.74
C GLU A 117 -8.70 -5.37 -11.52
N PRO A 118 -8.22 -4.24 -12.09
CA PRO A 118 -8.94 -2.99 -12.01
C PRO A 118 -10.17 -3.02 -12.92
N ILE A 119 -11.30 -2.52 -12.40
CA ILE A 119 -12.56 -2.35 -13.15
C ILE A 119 -12.93 -0.88 -13.37
N THR A 120 -12.16 0.05 -12.78
CA THR A 120 -12.30 1.49 -13.02
C THR A 120 -10.95 2.14 -13.25
N ASN A 121 -10.99 3.35 -13.82
CA ASN A 121 -9.83 4.22 -13.94
C ASN A 121 -10.31 5.67 -14.01
N GLU A 122 -10.73 6.23 -12.87
CA GLU A 122 -11.29 7.59 -12.82
C GLU A 122 -10.20 8.61 -12.57
N ARG A 123 -10.06 9.57 -13.47
CA ARG A 123 -9.17 10.71 -13.28
C ARG A 123 -9.87 11.76 -12.41
N THR A 124 -9.19 12.19 -11.37
CA THR A 124 -9.57 13.32 -10.51
C THR A 124 -8.46 14.36 -10.51
N THR A 125 -8.83 15.62 -10.27
CA THR A 125 -7.91 16.75 -10.12
C THR A 125 -8.31 17.54 -8.87
N ALA A 126 -7.51 18.54 -8.49
CA ALA A 126 -7.87 19.47 -7.41
C ALA A 126 -9.23 20.15 -7.62
N ASN A 127 -9.67 20.30 -8.88
CA ASN A 127 -10.94 20.93 -9.24
C ASN A 127 -12.10 19.92 -9.36
N SER A 128 -11.83 18.62 -9.28
CA SER A 128 -12.84 17.57 -9.43
C SER A 128 -12.59 16.32 -8.56
N PRO A 129 -12.40 16.48 -7.24
CA PRO A 129 -12.15 15.34 -6.35
C PRO A 129 -13.35 14.38 -6.27
N GLU A 130 -14.57 14.89 -6.39
CA GLU A 130 -15.84 14.14 -6.26
C GLU A 130 -16.09 13.17 -7.41
N ALA A 131 -15.38 13.31 -8.54
CA ALA A 131 -15.58 12.46 -9.71
C ALA A 131 -15.35 10.96 -9.40
N SER A 132 -14.59 10.64 -8.34
CA SER A 132 -14.35 9.27 -7.87
C SER A 132 -15.32 8.77 -6.79
N SER A 133 -16.25 9.62 -6.30
CA SER A 133 -17.15 9.28 -5.18
C SER A 133 -17.95 7.99 -5.40
N TYR A 134 -18.46 7.77 -6.62
CA TYR A 134 -19.22 6.56 -6.96
C TYR A 134 -18.42 5.27 -6.77
N ILE A 135 -17.09 5.34 -6.88
CA ILE A 135 -16.22 4.17 -6.69
C ILE A 135 -16.24 3.74 -5.23
N TYR A 136 -16.13 4.68 -4.30
CA TYR A 136 -16.21 4.42 -2.86
C TYR A 136 -17.58 3.90 -2.45
N GLU A 137 -18.65 4.51 -2.96
CA GLU A 137 -20.01 4.03 -2.71
C GLU A 137 -20.26 2.63 -3.29
N PHE A 138 -19.73 2.35 -4.48
CA PHE A 138 -19.83 1.04 -5.09
C PHE A 138 -19.05 -0.01 -4.29
N LYS A 139 -17.81 0.28 -3.86
CA LYS A 139 -17.04 -0.59 -2.96
C LYS A 139 -17.84 -0.94 -1.71
N LYS A 140 -18.39 0.06 -1.03
CA LYS A 140 -19.20 -0.16 0.19
C LYS A 140 -20.41 -1.06 -0.09
N ASN A 141 -21.06 -0.88 -1.23
CA ASN A 141 -22.22 -1.67 -1.63
C ASN A 141 -21.84 -3.14 -1.90
N ILE A 142 -20.79 -3.42 -2.66
CA ILE A 142 -20.37 -4.80 -2.95
C ILE A 142 -19.76 -5.48 -1.72
N TRP A 143 -19.11 -4.71 -0.84
CA TRP A 143 -18.64 -5.20 0.45
C TRP A 143 -19.79 -5.70 1.33
N SER A 144 -20.92 -4.98 1.37
CA SER A 144 -22.11 -5.45 2.11
C SER A 144 -22.70 -6.75 1.57
N GLN A 145 -22.38 -7.11 0.32
CA GLN A 145 -22.75 -8.38 -0.32
C GLN A 145 -21.69 -9.47 -0.12
N GLY A 146 -20.62 -9.20 0.65
CA GLY A 146 -19.52 -10.13 0.89
C GLY A 146 -18.49 -10.19 -0.22
N VAL A 147 -18.51 -9.26 -1.17
CA VAL A 147 -17.56 -9.21 -2.28
C VAL A 147 -16.36 -8.34 -1.89
N PRO A 148 -15.16 -8.92 -1.74
CA PRO A 148 -13.97 -8.19 -1.36
C PRO A 148 -13.46 -7.36 -2.55
N SER A 149 -13.04 -6.14 -2.26
CA SER A 149 -12.47 -5.21 -3.23
C SER A 149 -11.60 -4.17 -2.52
N PHE A 150 -10.72 -3.51 -3.25
CA PHE A 150 -9.90 -2.43 -2.71
C PHE A 150 -9.69 -1.32 -3.74
N ILE A 151 -9.39 -0.12 -3.26
CA ILE A 151 -9.17 1.06 -4.12
C ILE A 151 -7.69 1.41 -4.08
N VAL A 152 -7.12 1.69 -5.25
CA VAL A 152 -5.77 2.21 -5.41
C VAL A 152 -5.84 3.57 -6.08
N THR A 153 -5.11 4.53 -5.54
CA THR A 153 -5.00 5.89 -6.12
C THR A 153 -3.56 6.10 -6.59
N HIS A 154 -3.38 6.26 -7.89
CA HIS A 154 -2.10 6.60 -8.48
C HIS A 154 -2.03 8.10 -8.75
N TYR A 155 -0.93 8.75 -8.35
CA TYR A 155 -0.69 10.16 -8.63
C TYR A 155 0.23 10.31 -9.83
N ARG A 156 -0.10 11.23 -10.73
CA ARG A 156 0.73 11.66 -11.84
C ARG A 156 0.91 13.17 -11.74
N ILE A 157 2.16 13.61 -11.76
CA ILE A 157 2.52 15.04 -11.78
C ILE A 157 2.88 15.38 -13.23
N GLU A 158 2.11 16.27 -13.85
CA GLU A 158 2.40 16.79 -15.18
C GLU A 158 3.27 18.05 -15.03
N ILE A 159 4.57 17.90 -15.28
CA ILE A 159 5.60 18.92 -14.97
C ILE A 159 5.38 20.20 -15.78
N GLU A 160 4.96 20.08 -17.04
CA GLU A 160 4.78 21.24 -17.93
C GLU A 160 3.60 22.13 -17.52
N SER A 161 2.53 21.52 -17.03
CA SER A 161 1.31 22.24 -16.62
C SER A 161 1.23 22.52 -15.12
N ASP A 162 2.15 21.98 -14.32
CA ASP A 162 2.11 22.01 -12.85
C ASP A 162 0.78 21.49 -12.27
N ILE A 163 0.23 20.44 -12.91
CA ILE A 163 -1.05 19.83 -12.52
C ILE A 163 -0.77 18.48 -11.89
N VAL A 164 -1.32 18.27 -10.69
CA VAL A 164 -1.37 16.97 -10.04
C VAL A 164 -2.68 16.28 -10.40
N GLU A 165 -2.57 15.12 -11.04
CA GLU A 165 -3.69 14.25 -11.38
C GLU A 165 -3.67 13.01 -10.48
N SER A 166 -4.84 12.55 -10.09
CA SER A 166 -5.01 11.25 -9.43
C SER A 166 -5.89 10.32 -10.26
N TYR A 167 -5.52 9.06 -10.32
CA TYR A 167 -6.24 8.00 -11.01
C TYR A 167 -6.73 7.00 -9.96
N VAL A 168 -8.03 6.97 -9.73
CA VAL A 168 -8.69 6.12 -8.74
C VAL A 168 -9.21 4.85 -9.41
N GLN A 169 -8.69 3.71 -8.97
CA GLN A 169 -8.97 2.39 -9.52
C GLN A 169 -9.53 1.46 -8.45
N LEU A 170 -10.67 0.83 -8.74
CA LEU A 170 -11.24 -0.24 -7.92
C LEU A 170 -10.78 -1.58 -8.46
N PHE A 171 -10.13 -2.36 -7.60
CA PHE A 171 -9.70 -3.71 -7.88
C PHE A 171 -10.69 -4.71 -7.28
N VAL A 172 -11.02 -5.71 -8.09
CA VAL A 172 -11.87 -6.85 -7.71
C VAL A 172 -11.16 -8.14 -8.10
N LYS A 173 -11.63 -9.27 -7.59
CA LYS A 173 -11.10 -10.56 -8.01
C LYS A 173 -11.34 -10.76 -9.51
N LEU A 174 -10.41 -11.43 -10.18
CA LEU A 174 -10.50 -11.72 -11.62
C LEU A 174 -11.81 -12.41 -12.00
N GLU A 175 -12.31 -13.31 -11.14
CA GLU A 175 -13.58 -14.04 -11.34
C GLU A 175 -14.82 -13.15 -11.34
N ASP A 176 -14.80 -12.04 -10.59
CA ASP A 176 -15.93 -11.10 -10.47
C ASP A 176 -15.87 -9.95 -11.48
N LYS A 177 -14.74 -9.81 -12.20
CA LYS A 177 -14.43 -8.67 -13.08
C LYS A 177 -15.57 -8.36 -14.03
N VAL A 178 -16.06 -9.36 -14.78
CA VAL A 178 -17.05 -9.16 -15.85
C VAL A 178 -18.38 -8.65 -15.29
N ALA A 179 -18.90 -9.29 -14.24
CA ALA A 179 -20.16 -8.93 -13.63
C ALA A 179 -20.11 -7.51 -13.01
N LEU A 180 -19.06 -7.23 -12.23
CA LEU A 180 -18.94 -5.96 -11.51
C LEU A 180 -18.63 -4.77 -12.43
N SER A 181 -17.89 -5.00 -13.52
CA SER A 181 -17.62 -3.96 -14.53
C SER A 181 -18.90 -3.42 -15.16
N SER A 182 -19.86 -4.29 -15.47
CA SER A 182 -21.16 -3.86 -16.01
C SER A 182 -21.98 -3.09 -14.98
N MET A 183 -21.97 -3.52 -13.72
CA MET A 183 -22.73 -2.87 -12.65
C MET A 183 -22.21 -1.46 -12.32
N ILE A 184 -20.89 -1.29 -12.27
CA ILE A 184 -20.31 0.01 -11.92
C ILE A 184 -20.50 1.06 -13.03
N LEU A 185 -20.49 0.65 -14.31
CA LEU A 185 -20.78 1.53 -15.43
C LEU A 185 -22.21 2.08 -15.38
N GLN A 186 -23.19 1.25 -15.00
CA GLN A 186 -24.57 1.69 -14.81
C GLN A 186 -24.68 2.73 -13.69
N LYS A 187 -23.98 2.52 -12.56
CA LYS A 187 -23.93 3.49 -11.46
C LYS A 187 -23.30 4.82 -11.88
N LYS A 188 -22.18 4.78 -12.62
CA LYS A 188 -21.53 5.99 -13.15
C LYS A 188 -22.47 6.78 -14.07
N GLY A 189 -23.25 6.08 -14.90
CA GLY A 189 -24.26 6.71 -15.77
C GLY A 189 -25.38 7.38 -14.99
N ALA A 190 -25.87 6.75 -13.92
CA ALA A 190 -26.95 7.28 -13.08
C ALA A 190 -26.55 8.58 -12.33
N GLN A 191 -25.29 8.71 -11.91
CA GLN A 191 -24.79 9.93 -11.26
C GLN A 191 -24.70 11.15 -12.20
N LYS A 192 -24.67 10.95 -13.52
CA LYS A 192 -24.57 12.05 -14.50
C LYS A 192 -25.91 12.73 -14.81
N LEU A 193 -27.04 12.22 -14.31
CA LEU A 193 -28.30 12.95 -14.42
C LEU A 193 -28.37 14.03 -13.34
N PRO A 194 -28.44 15.32 -13.69
CA PRO A 194 -28.69 16.35 -12.71
C PRO A 194 -30.07 16.11 -12.11
N SER A 195 -30.12 16.01 -10.78
CA SER A 195 -31.34 16.24 -10.02
C SER A 195 -31.83 17.65 -10.33
N HIS A 196 -32.86 17.73 -11.18
CA HIS A 196 -33.59 18.94 -11.52
C HIS A 196 -34.29 19.54 -10.30
#